data_AF-A0A955C971-F1
#
_entry.id   AF-A0A955C971-F1
#
_cell.length_a   1.000
_cell.length_b   1.000
_cell.length_c   1.000
_cell.angle_alpha   90.00
_cell.angle_beta   90.00
_cell.angle_gamma   90.00
#
_symmetry.space_group_name_H-M   'P 1'
#
loop_
_entity.id
_entity.type
_entity.pdbx_description
1 polymer ?
#
loop_
_entity_poly.entity_id
_entity_poly.type
_entity_poly.pdbx_seq_one_letter_code
_entity_poly.pdbx_strand_id
1 'polypeptide(L)'
;MAEDRDAQWMERLADGDQSVVAEIRDRYTPELVLFCQRMVYNEALAEDIVQEVMMKCLSPGGGAAPSGSLRGWLYRVARNRAIDEIRKMKPEVRLSAMQSSSRIWAAAVVPLD
;
A
#
# COMPACT_ATOMS: atom_id res chain seq x y z
N MET A 1 -13.57 5.76 -15.56
CA MET A 1 -12.62 6.91 -15.58
C MET A 1 -11.30 6.62 -14.87
N ALA A 2 -11.27 6.22 -13.58
CA ALA A 2 -10.03 5.84 -12.89
C ALA A 2 -9.60 4.40 -13.20
N GLU A 3 -10.55 3.46 -13.27
CA GLU A 3 -10.31 2.06 -13.63
C GLU A 3 -9.78 1.91 -15.07
N ASP A 4 -10.22 2.78 -15.99
CA ASP A 4 -9.72 2.81 -17.37
C ASP A 4 -8.25 3.26 -17.44
N ARG A 5 -7.84 4.19 -16.57
CA ARG A 5 -6.45 4.68 -16.50
C ARG A 5 -5.53 3.63 -15.89
N ASP A 6 -5.99 2.95 -14.84
CA ASP A 6 -5.27 1.83 -14.23
C ASP A 6 -4.99 0.74 -15.27
N ALA A 7 -6.00 0.35 -16.05
CA ALA A 7 -5.85 -0.67 -17.09
C ALA A 7 -4.80 -0.26 -18.14
N GLN A 8 -4.86 1.00 -18.60
CA GLN A 8 -3.90 1.53 -19.57
C GLN A 8 -2.46 1.58 -19.02
N TRP A 9 -2.29 1.96 -17.75
CA TRP A 9 -0.97 1.91 -17.10
C TRP A 9 -0.42 0.49 -17.06
N MET A 10 -1.26 -0.50 -16.75
CA MET A 10 -0.82 -1.90 -16.69
C MET A 10 -0.45 -2.47 -18.06
N GLU A 11 -1.20 -2.11 -19.10
CA GLU A 11 -0.89 -2.50 -20.48
C GLU A 11 0.47 -1.92 -20.92
N ARG A 12 0.67 -0.61 -20.73
CA ARG A 12 1.93 0.07 -21.06
C ARG A 12 3.11 -0.48 -20.24
N LEU A 13 2.90 -0.75 -18.96
CA LEU A 13 3.91 -1.35 -18.10
C LEU A 13 4.28 -2.77 -18.57
N ALA A 14 3.31 -3.55 -19.05
CA ALA A 14 3.54 -4.88 -19.63
C ALA A 14 4.35 -4.81 -20.94
N ASP A 15 4.15 -3.76 -21.74
CA ASP A 15 4.94 -3.47 -22.94
C ASP A 15 6.35 -2.91 -22.62
N GLY A 16 6.67 -2.72 -21.33
CA GLY A 16 7.96 -2.23 -20.86
C GLY A 16 8.10 -0.70 -20.89
N ASP A 17 7.02 0.04 -21.10
CA ASP A 17 7.02 1.51 -21.06
C ASP A 17 7.25 1.98 -19.61
N GLN A 18 8.46 2.47 -19.35
CA GLN A 18 8.85 2.96 -18.02
C GLN A 18 8.24 4.34 -17.69
N SER A 19 7.63 5.05 -18.65
CA SER A 19 7.09 6.39 -18.39
C SER A 19 5.89 6.37 -17.46
N VAL A 20 5.12 5.27 -17.43
CA VAL A 20 3.96 5.13 -16.53
C VAL A 20 4.34 4.86 -15.08
N VAL A 21 5.60 4.47 -14.82
CA VAL A 21 6.08 4.14 -13.48
C VAL A 21 5.95 5.32 -12.52
N ALA A 22 6.36 6.51 -12.97
CA ALA A 22 6.24 7.73 -12.19
C ALA A 22 4.77 8.06 -11.90
N GLU A 23 3.89 7.91 -12.90
CA GLU A 23 2.47 8.18 -12.75
C GLU A 23 1.79 7.25 -11.73
N ILE A 24 2.09 5.94 -11.79
CA ILE A 24 1.57 4.95 -10.83
C ILE A 24 2.04 5.30 -9.41
N ARG A 25 3.34 5.59 -9.26
CA ARG A 25 3.93 5.92 -7.95
C ARG A 25 3.32 7.19 -7.37
N ASP A 26 3.28 8.27 -8.15
CA ASP A 26 2.79 9.57 -7.69
C ASP A 26 1.29 9.49 -7.34
N ARG A 27 0.53 8.63 -8.02
CA ARG A 27 -0.88 8.39 -7.72
C ARG A 27 -1.09 7.59 -6.43
N TYR A 28 -0.37 6.49 -6.26
CA TYR A 28 -0.70 5.48 -5.24
C TYR A 28 0.17 5.53 -3.99
N THR A 29 1.42 5.98 -4.06
CA THR A 29 2.32 6.01 -2.90
C THR A 29 1.73 6.80 -1.73
N PRO A 30 1.24 8.04 -1.89
CA PRO A 30 0.73 8.82 -0.76
C PRO A 30 -0.47 8.16 -0.08
N GLU A 31 -1.40 7.61 -0.86
CA GLU A 31 -2.60 6.94 -0.34
C GLU A 31 -2.26 5.62 0.39
N LEU A 32 -1.30 4.85 -0.15
CA LEU A 32 -0.86 3.59 0.46
C LEU A 32 -0.03 3.81 1.72
N VAL A 33 0.81 4.84 1.77
CA VAL A 33 1.60 5.17 2.98
C VAL A 33 0.65 5.52 4.12
N LEU A 34 -0.32 6.40 3.88
CA LEU A 34 -1.33 6.75 4.88
C LEU A 34 -2.14 5.52 5.32
N PHE A 35 -2.50 4.64 4.39
CA PHE A 35 -3.20 3.40 4.68
C PHE A 35 -2.37 2.47 5.58
N CYS A 36 -1.11 2.20 5.22
CA CYS A 36 -0.21 1.35 5.99
C CYS A 36 0.13 1.97 7.35
N GLN A 37 0.35 3.28 7.42
CA GLN A 37 0.66 4.00 8.66
C GLN A 37 -0.47 3.83 9.69
N ARG A 38 -1.74 3.85 9.25
CA ARG A 38 -2.89 3.59 10.12
C ARG A 38 -2.97 2.14 10.63
N MET A 39 -2.33 1.19 9.94
CA MET A 39 -2.27 -0.21 10.35
C MET A 39 -1.10 -0.49 11.30
N VAL A 40 0.09 0.01 10.98
CA VAL A 40 1.33 -0.33 11.69
C VAL A 40 1.74 0.69 12.75
N TYR A 41 1.09 1.87 12.80
CA TYR A 41 1.39 2.97 13.73
C TYR A 41 2.88 3.38 13.72
N ASN A 42 3.51 3.29 12.55
CA ASN A 42 4.91 3.61 12.34
C ASN A 42 5.06 4.10 10.89
N GLU A 43 5.52 5.34 10.73
CA GLU A 43 5.66 5.99 9.41
C GLU A 43 6.76 5.34 8.56
N ALA A 44 7.96 5.16 9.12
CA ALA A 44 9.07 4.54 8.41
C ALA A 44 8.72 3.12 7.93
N LEU A 45 8.09 2.32 8.79
CA LEU A 45 7.67 0.98 8.41
C LEU A 45 6.54 0.99 7.36
N ALA A 46 5.65 1.98 7.41
CA ALA A 46 4.63 2.14 6.39
C ALA A 46 5.24 2.47 5.02
N GLU A 47 6.23 3.37 4.98
CA GLU A 47 7.00 3.67 3.77
C GLU A 47 7.71 2.44 3.22
N ASP A 48 8.41 1.68 4.07
CA ASP A 48 9.09 0.44 3.69
C ASP A 48 8.12 -0.57 3.07
N ILE A 49 6.96 -0.77 3.69
CA ILE A 49 5.91 -1.65 3.16
C ILE A 49 5.48 -1.19 1.76
N VAL A 50 5.25 0.11 1.56
CA VAL A 50 4.81 0.66 0.27
C VAL A 50 5.90 0.54 -0.79
N GLN A 51 7.17 0.75 -0.44
CA GLN A 51 8.29 0.53 -1.35
C GLN A 51 8.31 -0.91 -1.84
N GLU A 52 8.15 -1.89 -0.94
CA GLU A 52 8.07 -3.31 -1.33
C GLU A 52 6.88 -3.62 -2.25
N VAL A 53 5.71 -3.04 -1.97
CA VAL A 53 4.51 -3.18 -2.80
C VAL A 53 4.75 -2.61 -4.20
N MET A 54 5.36 -1.42 -4.28
CA MET A 54 5.69 -0.77 -5.55
C MET A 54 6.72 -1.56 -6.34
N MET A 55 7.78 -2.06 -5.69
CA MET A 55 8.77 -2.92 -6.35
C MET A 55 8.12 -4.17 -6.96
N LYS A 56 7.13 -4.75 -6.27
CA LYS A 56 6.37 -5.89 -6.80
C LYS A 56 5.44 -5.50 -7.95
N CYS A 57 4.80 -4.34 -7.86
CA CYS A 57 3.91 -3.83 -8.91
C CYS A 57 4.66 -3.55 -10.22
N LEU A 58 5.85 -2.98 -10.10
CA LEU A 58 6.65 -2.43 -11.20
C LEU A 58 7.64 -3.45 -11.78
N SER A 59 7.74 -4.65 -11.19
CA SER A 59 8.64 -5.68 -11.69
C SER A 59 8.09 -6.34 -12.97
N PRO A 60 8.97 -6.76 -13.90
CA PRO A 60 8.55 -7.48 -15.09
C PRO A 60 7.73 -8.74 -14.72
N GLY A 61 6.48 -8.81 -15.16
CA GLY A 61 5.55 -9.90 -14.85
C GLY A 61 4.91 -9.84 -13.46
N GLY A 62 5.25 -8.86 -12.61
CA GLY A 62 4.75 -8.72 -11.24
C GLY A 62 3.34 -8.14 -11.09
N GLY A 63 2.84 -7.50 -12.16
CA GLY A 63 1.61 -6.71 -12.14
C GLY A 63 0.46 -7.24 -12.99
N ALA A 64 0.44 -8.50 -13.44
CA ALA A 64 -0.80 -9.01 -14.03
C ALA A 64 -1.87 -9.06 -12.92
N ALA A 65 -2.76 -8.06 -12.87
CA ALA A 65 -3.82 -7.98 -11.86
C ALA A 65 -4.69 -9.24 -12.01
N PRO A 66 -4.59 -10.21 -11.09
CA PRO A 66 -5.38 -11.42 -11.21
C PRO A 66 -6.81 -10.99 -10.89
N SER A 67 -7.63 -10.92 -11.94
CA SER A 67 -9.09 -10.70 -11.91
C SER A 67 -9.62 -9.42 -11.23
N GLY A 68 -8.89 -8.30 -11.22
CA GLY A 68 -9.39 -7.04 -10.62
C GLY A 68 -8.64 -5.76 -10.98
N SER A 69 -9.02 -4.63 -10.38
CA SER A 69 -8.38 -3.32 -10.59
C SER A 69 -6.99 -3.23 -9.94
N LEU A 70 -6.09 -2.45 -10.54
CA LEU A 70 -4.75 -2.16 -10.00
C LEU A 70 -4.84 -1.66 -8.55
N ARG A 71 -5.73 -0.69 -8.29
CA ARG A 71 -6.01 -0.20 -6.94
C ARG A 71 -6.37 -1.35 -5.98
N GLY A 72 -7.31 -2.22 -6.35
CA GLY A 72 -7.71 -3.34 -5.51
C GLY A 72 -6.55 -4.30 -5.20
N TRP A 73 -5.72 -4.59 -6.19
CA TRP A 73 -4.51 -5.40 -6.02
C TRP A 73 -3.50 -4.73 -5.08
N LEU A 74 -3.19 -3.45 -5.27
CA LEU A 74 -2.24 -2.70 -4.45
C LEU A 74 -2.63 -2.70 -2.97
N TYR A 75 -3.89 -2.38 -2.66
CA TYR A 75 -4.38 -2.37 -1.28
C TYR A 75 -4.39 -3.77 -0.66
N ARG A 76 -4.69 -4.81 -1.44
CA ARG A 76 -4.63 -6.21 -0.97
C ARG A 76 -3.20 -6.59 -0.59
N VAL A 77 -2.22 -6.32 -1.46
CA VAL A 77 -0.81 -6.65 -1.20
C VAL A 77 -0.27 -5.83 -0.03
N ALA A 78 -0.54 -4.52 0.02
CA ALA A 78 -0.14 -3.65 1.11
C ALA A 78 -0.72 -4.10 2.46
N ARG A 79 -2.01 -4.45 2.50
CA ARG A 79 -2.67 -4.97 3.71
C ARG A 79 -2.01 -6.27 4.18
N ASN A 80 -1.76 -7.20 3.27
CA ASN A 80 -1.13 -8.48 3.62
C ASN A 80 0.27 -8.24 4.22
N ARG A 81 1.07 -7.38 3.59
CA ARG A 81 2.41 -7.06 4.08
C ARG A 81 2.40 -6.37 5.43
N ALA A 82 1.48 -5.42 5.65
CA ALA A 82 1.29 -4.77 6.94
C ALA A 82 0.87 -5.76 8.03
N ILE A 83 -0.01 -6.72 7.74
CA ILE A 83 -0.40 -7.77 8.68
C ILE A 83 0.79 -8.66 9.04
N ASP A 84 1.63 -9.00 8.07
CA ASP A 84 2.83 -9.81 8.33
C ASP A 84 3.83 -9.07 9.22
N GLU A 85 4.04 -7.77 9.01
CA GLU A 85 4.85 -6.94 9.91
C GLU A 85 4.23 -6.83 11.31
N ILE A 86 2.92 -6.62 11.40
CA ILE A 86 2.18 -6.65 12.65
C ILE A 86 2.43 -7.98 13.36
N ARG A 87 2.30 -9.13 12.70
CA ARG A 87 2.52 -10.45 13.32
C ARG A 87 3.94 -10.65 13.87
N LYS A 88 4.95 -10.01 13.28
CA LYS A 88 6.35 -10.04 13.76
C LYS A 88 6.56 -9.16 15.00
N MET A 89 5.74 -8.13 15.20
CA MET A 89 5.84 -7.25 16.37
C MET A 89 5.39 -7.97 17.64
N LYS A 90 6.24 -7.91 18.68
CA LYS A 90 5.85 -8.29 20.03
C LYS A 90 4.68 -7.39 20.51
N PRO A 91 3.68 -7.92 21.25
CA PRO A 91 2.53 -7.15 21.71
C PRO A 91 2.87 -5.84 22.44
N GLU A 92 3.96 -5.86 23.23
CA GLU A 92 4.48 -4.71 23.99
C GLU A 92 4.91 -3.55 23.08
N VAL A 93 5.55 -3.85 21.95
CA VAL A 93 6.04 -2.85 20.99
C VAL A 93 4.86 -2.19 20.26
N ARG A 94 3.84 -2.97 19.91
CA ARG A 94 2.62 -2.45 19.25
C ARG A 94 1.88 -1.46 20.16
N LEU A 95 1.73 -1.81 21.44
CA LEU A 95 1.02 -0.96 22.39
C LEU A 95 1.74 0.39 22.60
N SER A 96 3.07 0.38 22.68
CA SER A 96 3.90 1.58 22.77
C SER A 96 3.80 2.48 21.52
N ALA A 97 3.83 1.88 20.32
CA ALA A 97 3.67 2.61 19.06
C ALA A 97 2.29 3.28 18.94
N MET A 98 1.23 2.59 19.38
CA MET A 98 -0.13 3.11 19.37
C MET A 98 -0.32 4.28 20.35
N GLN A 99 0.28 4.21 21.54
CA GLN A 99 0.22 5.28 22.55
C GLN A 99 0.99 6.55 22.11
N SER A 100 2.14 6.37 21.45
CA SER A 100 3.01 7.46 21.00
C SER A 100 2.41 8.28 19.84
N SER A 101 1.47 7.70 19.08
CA SER A 101 0.82 8.34 17.93
C SER A 101 -0.36 9.27 18.30
N SER A 102 -0.49 9.63 19.59
CA SER A 102 -1.61 10.41 20.12
C SER A 102 -1.62 11.88 19.76
N ARG A 103 -2.25 12.19 18.60
CA ARG A 103 -3.01 13.43 18.43
C ARG A 103 -4.11 13.46 17.35
N ILE A 104 -4.23 12.46 16.46
CA ILE A 104 -5.27 12.43 15.41
C ILE A 104 -6.18 11.17 15.47
N TRP A 105 -5.83 10.15 16.27
CA TRP A 105 -6.40 8.79 16.14
C TRP A 105 -7.68 8.47 16.93
N ALA A 106 -8.15 9.32 17.85
CA ALA A 106 -9.36 9.02 18.65
C ALA A 106 -10.67 9.04 17.83
N ALA A 107 -10.68 9.66 16.64
CA ALA A 107 -11.90 9.91 15.87
C ALA A 107 -12.18 8.92 14.72
N ALA A 108 -11.25 8.01 14.38
CA ALA A 108 -11.29 7.34 13.07
C ALA A 108 -11.21 5.80 13.09
N VAL A 109 -11.38 5.16 14.25
CA VAL A 109 -11.60 3.70 14.33
C VAL A 109 -13.09 3.44 14.15
N VAL A 110 -13.54 3.41 12.90
CA VAL A 110 -14.81 2.79 12.52
C VAL A 110 -14.48 1.44 11.88
N PRO A 111 -15.01 0.31 12.38
CA PRO A 111 -14.95 -0.96 11.68
C PRO A 111 -15.75 -0.84 10.37
N LEU A 112 -15.13 -1.17 9.23
CA LEU A 112 -15.88 -1.49 8.02
C LEU A 112 -16.46 -2.88 8.25
N ASP A 113 -17.78 -2.94 8.46
CA ASP A 113 -18.59 -4.16 8.29
C ASP A 113 -18.61 -4.54 6.79
#